data_AF-A0ABD6FXU5-F1
#
_entry.id   AF-A0ABD6FXU5-F1
#
_cell.length_a   1.000
_cell.length_b   1.000
_cell.length_c   1.000
_cell.angle_alpha   90.00
_cell.angle_beta   90.00
_cell.angle_gamma   90.00
#
_symmetry.space_group_name_H-M   'P 1'
#
loop_
_entity.id
_entity.type
_entity.pdbx_description
1 polymer ?
#
loop_
_entity_poly.entity_id
_entity_poly.type
_entity_poly.pdbx_seq_one_letter_code
_entity_poly.pdbx_strand_id
1 'polypeptide(L)'
;MSALFNTYARRPIALVEGKGTIVKDQNGKEYLDFTSGIAVVSLGHAHPELVKALQEQSEKIWHTSNLFQVPGQEKLAESLVKDTHFSYAFFCNSGAEANEAAIKLARKHTGKHHIITFKQSFHGRTFGSMSATGQEKIQKGFGPMLEKFTYLPFNDVEALKNAVDDSVAAI
;
A
#
# COMPACT_ATOMS: atom_id res chain seq x y z
N MET A 1 10.92 1.86 29.24
CA MET A 1 11.03 2.90 28.19
C MET A 1 11.10 2.21 26.83
N SER A 2 10.34 2.66 25.84
CA SER A 2 10.36 2.09 24.48
C SER A 2 11.45 2.77 23.67
N ALA A 3 12.25 2.00 22.93
CA ALA A 3 13.20 2.53 21.94
C ALA A 3 12.53 2.91 20.60
N LEU A 4 11.21 2.68 20.46
CA LEU A 4 10.44 3.03 19.27
C LEU A 4 9.90 4.47 19.35
N PHE A 5 9.96 5.19 18.24
CA PHE A 5 9.28 6.48 18.08
C PHE A 5 7.77 6.35 18.38
N ASN A 6 7.21 7.39 19.01
CA ASN A 6 5.80 7.45 19.37
C ASN A 6 4.92 7.90 18.19
N THR A 7 4.87 7.09 17.12
CA THR A 7 4.11 7.39 15.89
C THR A 7 2.72 6.76 15.85
N TYR A 8 2.35 5.96 16.85
CA TYR A 8 1.08 5.22 16.90
C TYR A 8 0.44 5.26 18.29
N ALA A 9 -0.88 5.46 18.34
CA ALA A 9 -1.68 5.27 19.54
C ALA A 9 -1.95 3.78 19.78
N ARG A 10 -0.97 3.06 20.33
CA ARG A 10 -1.07 1.61 20.55
C ARG A 10 -2.08 1.27 21.65
N ARG A 11 -2.85 0.20 21.45
CA ARG A 11 -3.64 -0.41 22.52
C ARG A 11 -2.69 -1.15 23.48
N PRO A 12 -2.99 -1.22 24.79
CA PRO A 12 -2.17 -1.94 25.77
C PRO A 12 -2.41 -3.46 25.70
N ILE A 13 -2.32 -4.04 24.50
CA ILE A 13 -2.47 -5.47 24.24
C ILE A 13 -1.24 -5.92 23.44
N ALA A 14 -0.54 -6.93 23.94
CA ALA A 14 0.60 -7.53 23.28
C ALA A 14 0.20 -8.90 22.74
N LEU A 15 -0.17 -8.95 21.45
CA LEU A 15 -0.47 -10.20 20.74
C LEU A 15 0.84 -10.93 20.44
N VAL A 16 0.90 -12.22 20.78
CA VAL A 16 2.13 -13.04 20.69
C VAL A 16 1.96 -14.30 19.85
N GLU A 17 0.72 -14.77 19.66
CA GLU A 17 0.40 -15.93 18.82
C GLU A 17 -0.81 -15.61 17.95
N GLY A 18 -0.87 -16.22 16.75
CA GLY A 18 -2.02 -16.11 15.85
C GLY A 18 -2.17 -17.36 14.99
N LYS A 19 -3.42 -17.81 14.81
CA LYS A 19 -3.78 -18.93 13.94
C LYS A 19 -5.16 -18.70 13.33
N GLY A 20 -5.23 -18.65 12.01
CA GLY A 20 -6.48 -18.33 11.30
C GLY A 20 -7.00 -16.96 11.73
N THR A 21 -8.22 -16.91 12.26
CA THR A 21 -8.83 -15.65 12.74
C THR A 21 -8.65 -15.43 14.24
N ILE A 22 -7.93 -16.29 14.95
CA ILE A 22 -7.71 -16.17 16.39
C ILE A 22 -6.31 -15.66 16.68
N VAL A 23 -6.20 -14.71 17.61
CA VAL A 23 -4.94 -14.21 18.16
C VAL A 23 -4.96 -14.31 19.68
N LYS A 24 -3.78 -14.49 20.27
CA LYS A 24 -3.61 -14.66 21.72
C LYS A 24 -2.60 -13.65 22.25
N ASP A 25 -2.93 -13.02 23.37
CA ASP A 25 -2.02 -12.09 24.04
C ASP A 25 -1.01 -12.79 24.94
N GLN A 26 -0.01 -12.03 25.42
CA GLN A 26 1.04 -12.51 26.32
C GLN A 26 0.54 -13.08 27.66
N ASN A 27 -0.70 -12.77 28.06
CA ASN A 27 -1.33 -13.28 29.28
C ASN A 27 -2.16 -14.54 29.00
N GLY A 28 -2.19 -14.98 27.74
CA GLY A 28 -2.91 -16.15 27.28
C GLY A 28 -4.37 -15.91 26.90
N LYS A 29 -4.84 -14.65 26.87
CA LYS A 29 -6.22 -14.34 26.47
C LYS A 29 -6.35 -14.42 24.95
N GLU A 30 -7.39 -15.11 24.49
CA GLU A 30 -7.72 -15.23 23.07
C GLU A 30 -8.70 -14.15 22.60
N TYR A 31 -8.56 -13.79 21.33
CA TYR A 31 -9.37 -12.80 20.65
C TYR A 31 -9.70 -13.28 19.24
N LEU A 32 -10.92 -12.98 18.78
CA LEU A 32 -11.27 -13.06 17.37
C LEU A 32 -10.79 -11.78 16.67
N ASP A 33 -9.94 -11.91 15.65
CA ASP A 33 -9.33 -10.80 14.93
C ASP A 33 -10.22 -10.32 13.78
N PHE A 34 -10.97 -9.24 14.03
CA PHE A 34 -11.71 -8.49 13.00
C PHE A 34 -10.95 -7.29 12.44
N THR A 35 -9.68 -7.13 12.79
CA THR A 35 -8.82 -6.07 12.26
C THR A 35 -8.02 -6.54 11.06
N SER A 36 -7.63 -7.82 11.05
CA SER A 36 -6.76 -8.44 10.04
C SER A 36 -5.49 -7.61 9.80
N GLY A 37 -4.96 -6.93 10.82
CA GLY A 37 -3.80 -6.05 10.68
C GLY A 37 -4.06 -4.89 9.70
N ILE A 38 -5.27 -4.33 9.68
CA ILE A 38 -5.73 -3.36 8.67
C ILE A 38 -5.81 -4.04 7.30
N ALA A 39 -6.60 -5.12 7.24
CA ALA A 39 -6.85 -5.92 6.03
C ALA A 39 -5.63 -6.58 5.36
N VAL A 40 -4.49 -6.69 6.06
CA VAL A 40 -3.24 -7.29 5.55
C VAL A 40 -3.27 -8.82 5.59
N VAL A 41 -3.63 -9.42 6.72
CA VAL A 41 -3.64 -10.89 6.88
C VAL A 41 -4.96 -11.49 6.38
N SER A 42 -5.27 -11.26 5.11
CA SER A 42 -6.58 -11.62 4.52
C SER A 42 -6.86 -13.14 4.48
N LEU A 43 -5.81 -13.98 4.58
CA LEU A 43 -5.91 -15.44 4.67
C LEU A 43 -5.79 -15.95 6.12
N GLY A 44 -5.81 -15.04 7.11
CA GLY A 44 -5.60 -15.34 8.51
C GLY A 44 -4.12 -15.47 8.90
N HIS A 45 -3.89 -15.53 10.21
CA HIS A 45 -2.57 -15.65 10.81
C HIS A 45 -2.00 -17.06 10.61
N ALA A 46 -0.70 -17.13 10.27
CA ALA A 46 0.05 -18.38 10.13
C ALA A 46 -0.64 -19.44 9.25
N HIS A 47 -1.21 -19.02 8.12
CA HIS A 47 -1.87 -19.94 7.17
C HIS A 47 -0.89 -21.04 6.71
N PRO A 48 -1.20 -22.34 6.85
CA PRO A 48 -0.25 -23.42 6.62
C PRO A 48 0.44 -23.39 5.26
N GLU A 49 -0.30 -23.12 4.18
CA GLU A 49 0.27 -23.03 2.82
C GLU A 49 1.23 -21.83 2.66
N LEU A 50 0.95 -20.69 3.32
CA LEU A 50 1.85 -19.53 3.28
C LEU A 50 3.12 -19.78 4.08
N VAL A 51 2.99 -20.42 5.25
CA VAL A 51 4.14 -20.80 6.09
C VAL A 51 5.03 -21.78 5.33
N LYS A 52 4.45 -22.81 4.71
CA LYS A 52 5.18 -23.77 3.89
C LYS A 52 5.89 -23.10 2.71
N ALA A 53 5.19 -22.27 1.94
CA ALA A 53 5.78 -21.57 0.80
C ALA A 53 6.95 -20.65 1.22
N LEU A 54 6.82 -19.96 2.36
CA LEU A 54 7.89 -19.14 2.92
C LEU A 54 9.10 -19.99 3.33
N GLN A 55 8.88 -21.07 4.07
CA GLN A 55 9.96 -21.97 4.52
C GLN A 55 10.72 -22.54 3.32
N GLU A 56 10.01 -23.12 2.36
CA GLU A 56 10.61 -23.73 1.16
C GLU A 56 11.42 -22.75 0.32
N GLN A 57 10.98 -21.49 0.19
CA GLN A 57 11.71 -20.47 -0.56
C GLN A 57 12.90 -19.91 0.24
N SER A 58 12.76 -19.80 1.57
CA SER A 58 13.80 -19.29 2.46
C SER A 58 15.04 -20.19 2.53
N GLU A 59 14.89 -21.48 2.26
CA GLU A 59 16.02 -22.41 2.19
C GLU A 59 16.74 -22.38 0.83
N LYS A 60 16.26 -21.56 -0.12
CA LYS A 60 16.83 -21.43 -1.47
C LYS A 60 17.49 -20.06 -1.66
N ILE A 61 16.70 -19.04 -2.00
CA ILE A 61 17.20 -17.71 -2.34
C ILE A 61 16.18 -16.63 -1.99
N TRP A 62 16.67 -15.54 -1.39
CA TRP A 62 15.83 -14.47 -0.83
C TRP A 62 15.82 -13.23 -1.72
N HIS A 63 17.00 -12.79 -2.15
CA HIS A 63 17.15 -11.52 -2.87
C HIS A 63 18.32 -11.59 -3.84
N THR A 64 18.06 -11.20 -5.08
CA THR A 64 19.07 -11.12 -6.14
C THR A 64 19.20 -9.72 -6.72
N SER A 65 18.48 -8.71 -6.19
CA SER A 65 18.19 -7.44 -6.87
C SER A 65 17.41 -7.64 -8.19
N ASN A 66 17.12 -6.55 -8.88
CA ASN A 66 16.49 -6.55 -10.21
C ASN A 66 17.50 -6.76 -11.35
N LEU A 67 18.78 -7.04 -11.05
CA LEU A 67 19.81 -7.28 -12.07
C LEU A 67 19.74 -8.68 -12.70
N PHE A 68 19.01 -9.60 -12.08
CA PHE A 68 18.89 -10.99 -12.52
C PHE A 68 17.43 -11.37 -12.69
N GLN A 69 17.18 -12.40 -13.49
CA GLN A 69 15.85 -12.98 -13.63
C GLN A 69 15.40 -13.64 -12.32
N VAL A 70 14.14 -13.43 -11.97
CA VAL A 70 13.52 -14.02 -10.78
C VAL A 70 12.29 -14.84 -11.23
N PRO A 71 12.43 -16.16 -11.48
CA PRO A 71 11.35 -16.96 -12.04
C PRO A 71 10.05 -16.95 -11.23
N GLY A 72 10.14 -16.86 -9.90
CA GLY A 72 8.97 -16.73 -9.03
C GLY A 72 8.22 -15.40 -9.20
N GLN A 73 8.95 -14.31 -9.49
CA GLN A 73 8.38 -13.01 -9.79
C GLN A 73 7.65 -13.01 -11.14
N GLU A 74 8.25 -13.62 -12.18
CA GLU A 74 7.62 -13.77 -13.50
C GLU A 74 6.33 -14.57 -13.41
N LYS A 75 6.35 -15.74 -12.74
CA LYS A 75 5.16 -16.58 -12.54
C LYS A 75 4.03 -15.82 -11.82
N LEU A 76 4.39 -15.00 -10.82
CA LEU A 76 3.41 -14.18 -10.11
C LEU A 76 2.91 -13.03 -10.99
N ALA A 77 3.78 -12.38 -11.77
CA ALA A 77 3.41 -11.33 -12.71
C ALA A 77 2.39 -11.85 -13.73
N GLU A 78 2.69 -12.99 -14.36
CA GLU A 78 1.78 -13.68 -15.29
C GLU A 78 0.42 -13.95 -14.65
N SER A 79 0.42 -14.48 -13.42
CA SER A 79 -0.82 -14.76 -12.69
C SER A 79 -1.64 -13.51 -12.36
N LEU A 80 -0.97 -12.38 -12.08
CA LEU A 80 -1.63 -11.10 -11.77
C LEU A 80 -2.25 -10.43 -12.98
N VAL A 81 -1.59 -10.52 -14.15
CA VAL A 81 -2.08 -9.89 -15.38
C VAL A 81 -3.06 -10.78 -16.14
N LYS A 82 -3.01 -12.09 -15.90
CA LYS A 82 -3.95 -13.05 -16.49
C LYS A 82 -5.39 -12.65 -16.21
N ASP A 83 -6.22 -12.70 -17.25
CA ASP A 83 -7.64 -12.38 -17.21
C ASP A 83 -7.93 -10.91 -16.81
N THR A 84 -6.93 -10.01 -16.96
CA THR A 84 -7.07 -8.56 -16.79
C THR A 84 -6.75 -7.82 -18.09
N HIS A 85 -6.96 -6.50 -18.10
CA HIS A 85 -6.56 -5.62 -19.21
C HIS A 85 -5.10 -5.14 -19.10
N PHE A 86 -4.36 -5.58 -18.07
CA PHE A 86 -2.97 -5.19 -17.86
C PHE A 86 -2.01 -6.11 -18.61
N SER A 87 -0.86 -5.58 -19.01
CA SER A 87 0.21 -6.35 -19.68
C SER A 87 1.43 -6.61 -18.80
N TYR A 88 1.63 -5.79 -17.76
CA TYR A 88 2.83 -5.84 -16.92
C TYR A 88 2.47 -5.61 -15.45
N ALA A 89 3.25 -6.21 -14.55
CA ALA A 89 3.19 -5.98 -13.11
C ALA A 89 4.50 -5.34 -12.63
N PHE A 90 4.39 -4.44 -11.66
CA PHE A 90 5.54 -3.87 -10.94
C PHE A 90 5.49 -4.32 -9.48
N PHE A 91 6.60 -4.88 -8.99
CA PHE A 91 6.70 -5.35 -7.60
C PHE A 91 7.48 -4.35 -6.75
N CYS A 92 6.93 -4.08 -5.57
CA CYS A 92 7.53 -3.24 -4.54
C CYS A 92 7.11 -3.77 -3.15
N ASN A 93 7.51 -3.09 -2.10
CA ASN A 93 7.44 -3.63 -0.73
C ASN A 93 6.27 -3.04 0.07
N SER A 94 5.63 -1.98 -0.42
CA SER A 94 4.52 -1.34 0.27
C SER A 94 3.53 -0.67 -0.69
N GLY A 95 2.31 -0.45 -0.22
CA GLY A 95 1.32 0.32 -0.98
C GLY A 95 1.76 1.77 -1.26
N ALA A 96 2.59 2.36 -0.40
CA ALA A 96 3.13 3.70 -0.64
C ALA A 96 4.11 3.70 -1.84
N GLU A 97 4.99 2.71 -1.94
CA GLU A 97 5.90 2.56 -3.10
C GLU A 97 5.13 2.26 -4.39
N ALA A 98 4.07 1.45 -4.32
CA ALA A 98 3.19 1.20 -5.46
C ALA A 98 2.54 2.49 -5.97
N ASN A 99 2.04 3.33 -5.06
CA ASN A 99 1.44 4.62 -5.41
C ASN A 99 2.47 5.63 -5.92
N GLU A 100 3.69 5.66 -5.38
CA GLU A 100 4.79 6.47 -5.96
C GLU A 100 5.10 6.04 -7.39
N ALA A 101 5.16 4.73 -7.66
CA ALA A 101 5.37 4.20 -9.00
C ALA A 101 4.22 4.60 -9.94
N ALA A 102 2.97 4.50 -9.49
CA ALA A 102 1.79 4.88 -10.28
C ALA A 102 1.79 6.38 -10.61
N ILE A 103 2.05 7.25 -9.62
CA ILE A 103 2.18 8.71 -9.80
C ILE A 103 3.27 9.02 -10.84
N LYS A 104 4.44 8.40 -10.70
CA LYS A 104 5.56 8.61 -11.64
C LYS A 104 5.23 8.10 -13.04
N LEU A 105 4.57 6.94 -13.16
CA LEU A 105 4.21 6.35 -14.44
C LEU A 105 3.19 7.21 -15.18
N ALA A 106 2.14 7.69 -14.49
CA ALA A 106 1.15 8.59 -15.06
C ALA A 106 1.79 9.89 -15.58
N ARG A 107 2.64 10.52 -14.76
CA ARG A 107 3.36 11.74 -15.17
C ARG A 107 4.31 11.49 -16.34
N LYS A 108 5.07 10.38 -16.30
CA LYS A 108 6.01 10.02 -17.39
C LYS A 108 5.29 9.71 -18.69
N HIS A 109 4.18 8.98 -18.65
CA HIS A 109 3.43 8.58 -19.83
C HIS A 109 2.75 9.76 -20.51
N THR A 110 2.12 10.63 -19.72
CA THR A 110 1.34 11.77 -20.25
C THR A 110 2.18 13.02 -20.51
N GLY A 111 3.36 13.15 -19.87
CA GLY A 111 4.14 14.39 -19.83
C GLY A 111 3.50 15.49 -18.98
N LYS A 112 2.41 15.17 -18.27
CA LYS A 112 1.61 16.10 -17.47
C LYS A 112 1.89 15.91 -15.98
N HIS A 113 1.67 16.94 -15.18
CA HIS A 113 1.97 16.90 -13.74
C HIS A 113 0.75 16.97 -12.82
N HIS A 114 -0.39 17.47 -13.32
CA HIS A 114 -1.58 17.66 -12.50
C HIS A 114 -2.24 16.31 -12.19
N ILE A 115 -2.44 16.02 -10.91
CA ILE A 115 -3.14 14.82 -10.44
C ILE A 115 -4.33 15.28 -9.61
N ILE A 116 -5.50 14.75 -9.92
CA ILE A 116 -6.70 14.95 -9.11
C ILE A 116 -6.76 13.79 -8.11
N THR A 117 -7.03 14.07 -6.85
CA THR A 117 -7.34 13.06 -5.83
C THR A 117 -8.55 13.51 -5.01
N PHE A 118 -8.95 12.71 -4.03
CA PHE A 118 -10.18 12.96 -3.28
C PHE A 118 -9.91 13.24 -1.80
N LYS A 119 -10.71 14.12 -1.22
CA LYS A 119 -10.72 14.38 0.22
C LYS A 119 -11.00 13.08 0.97
N GLN A 120 -10.32 12.90 2.11
CA GLN A 120 -10.35 11.70 2.97
C GLN A 120 -9.65 10.45 2.38
N SER A 121 -9.14 10.49 1.16
CA SER A 121 -8.32 9.40 0.60
C SER A 121 -7.06 9.13 1.42
N PHE A 122 -6.46 7.95 1.24
CA PHE A 122 -5.18 7.57 1.83
C PHE A 122 -4.36 6.78 0.83
N HIS A 123 -3.22 7.33 0.41
CA HIS A 123 -2.33 6.74 -0.58
C HIS A 123 -0.94 6.41 -0.03
N GLY A 124 -0.63 6.83 1.19
CA GLY A 124 0.64 6.51 1.85
C GLY A 124 1.22 7.70 2.60
N ARG A 125 2.47 7.56 3.01
CA ARG A 125 3.19 8.55 3.83
C ARG A 125 4.56 8.95 3.26
N THR A 126 4.89 8.54 2.05
CA THR A 126 6.04 9.09 1.30
C THR A 126 5.63 10.41 0.65
N PHE A 127 6.53 11.35 0.36
CA PHE A 127 6.13 12.70 -0.06
C PHE A 127 5.19 12.73 -1.28
N GLY A 128 5.39 11.90 -2.31
CA GLY A 128 4.48 11.84 -3.46
C GLY A 128 3.12 11.25 -3.10
N SER A 129 3.10 10.08 -2.44
CA SER A 129 1.83 9.44 -2.02
C SER A 129 1.08 10.20 -0.90
N MET A 130 1.80 10.95 -0.07
CA MET A 130 1.26 11.86 0.93
C MET A 130 0.65 13.11 0.29
N SER A 131 1.24 13.58 -0.82
CA SER A 131 0.63 14.63 -1.65
C SER A 131 -0.62 14.15 -2.37
N ALA A 132 -0.73 12.86 -2.68
CA ALA A 132 -1.98 12.27 -3.16
C ALA A 132 -3.03 12.11 -2.05
N THR A 133 -2.59 11.93 -0.79
CA THR A 133 -3.47 11.67 0.38
C THR A 133 -4.28 12.90 0.77
N GLY A 134 -5.60 12.85 0.60
CA GLY A 134 -6.52 13.96 0.88
C GLY A 134 -6.86 14.19 2.36
N GLN A 135 -5.89 14.05 3.26
CA GLN A 135 -6.05 14.23 4.69
C GLN A 135 -5.00 15.20 5.24
N GLU A 136 -5.41 16.44 5.56
CA GLU A 136 -4.51 17.50 6.06
C GLU A 136 -3.68 17.06 7.28
N LYS A 137 -4.30 16.29 8.20
CA LYS A 137 -3.61 15.75 9.39
C LYS A 137 -2.40 14.87 9.09
N ILE A 138 -2.34 14.27 7.89
CA ILE A 138 -1.22 13.43 7.45
C ILE A 138 -0.08 14.30 6.89
N GLN A 139 -0.41 15.42 6.26
CA GLN A 139 0.56 16.32 5.60
C GLN A 139 1.17 17.36 6.56
N LYS A 140 0.40 17.78 7.56
CA LYS A 140 0.78 18.87 8.47
C LYS A 140 2.10 18.56 9.19
N GLY A 141 3.03 19.52 9.15
CA GLY A 141 4.32 19.46 9.85
C GLY A 141 5.50 18.97 9.00
N PHE A 142 5.27 18.55 7.74
CA PHE A 142 6.33 18.04 6.86
C PHE A 142 6.82 19.04 5.80
N GLY A 143 6.34 20.29 5.82
CA GLY A 143 6.69 21.31 4.85
C GLY A 143 5.83 21.25 3.57
N PRO A 144 6.29 21.86 2.46
CA PRO A 144 5.53 21.88 1.21
C PRO A 144 5.40 20.47 0.62
N MET A 145 4.18 20.13 0.19
CA MET A 145 3.90 18.89 -0.53
C MET A 145 4.35 18.99 -1.99
N LEU A 146 4.47 17.84 -2.67
CA LEU A 146 4.71 17.80 -4.11
C LEU A 146 3.58 18.56 -4.82
N GLU A 147 3.95 19.47 -5.70
CA GLU A 147 2.99 20.37 -6.33
C GLU A 147 2.07 19.64 -7.34
N LYS A 148 1.03 20.37 -7.75
CA LYS A 148 0.04 20.00 -8.79
C LYS A 148 -0.87 18.83 -8.38
N PHE A 149 -1.42 18.91 -7.16
CA PHE A 149 -2.50 18.05 -6.69
C PHE A 149 -3.75 18.88 -6.40
N THR A 150 -4.91 18.40 -6.87
CA THR A 150 -6.23 18.97 -6.58
C THR A 150 -7.05 17.95 -5.78
N TYR A 151 -7.69 18.37 -4.69
CA TYR A 151 -8.44 17.48 -3.81
C TYR A 151 -9.95 17.76 -3.89
N LEU A 152 -10.68 16.89 -4.57
CA LEU A 152 -12.13 17.02 -4.75
C LEU A 152 -12.92 16.24 -3.71
N PRO A 153 -14.20 16.57 -3.45
CA PRO A 153 -15.08 15.70 -2.67
C PRO A 153 -15.22 14.32 -3.35
N PHE A 154 -15.11 13.24 -2.57
CA PHE A 154 -15.34 11.89 -3.09
C PHE A 154 -16.81 11.72 -3.51
N ASN A 155 -17.05 10.99 -4.61
CA ASN A 155 -18.37 10.80 -5.24
C ASN A 155 -19.07 12.07 -5.78
N ASP A 156 -18.35 13.18 -5.94
CA ASP A 156 -18.87 14.38 -6.62
C ASP A 156 -18.44 14.40 -8.09
N VAL A 157 -19.31 13.84 -8.95
CA VAL A 157 -19.08 13.73 -10.39
C VAL A 157 -19.02 15.09 -11.07
N GLU A 158 -19.81 16.07 -10.62
CA GLU A 158 -19.83 17.40 -11.22
C GLU A 158 -18.58 18.18 -10.86
N ALA A 159 -18.10 18.09 -9.62
CA ALA A 159 -16.79 18.65 -9.24
C ALA A 159 -15.66 18.03 -10.08
N LEU A 160 -15.70 16.72 -10.34
CA LEU A 160 -14.72 16.05 -11.18
C LEU A 160 -14.75 16.56 -12.62
N LYS A 161 -15.93 16.60 -13.26
CA LYS A 161 -16.08 17.11 -14.63
C LYS A 161 -15.56 18.53 -14.79
N ASN A 162 -15.80 19.39 -13.80
CA ASN A 162 -15.35 20.79 -13.83
C ASN A 162 -13.84 20.96 -13.61
N ALA A 163 -13.18 20.00 -12.96
CA ALA A 163 -11.76 20.08 -12.63
C ALA A 163 -10.84 19.40 -13.65
N VAL A 164 -11.38 18.49 -14.47
CA VAL A 164 -10.61 17.78 -15.50
C VAL A 164 -10.37 18.68 -16.71
N ASP A 165 -9.11 18.87 -17.05
CA ASP A 165 -8.65 19.59 -18.23
C ASP A 165 -7.45 18.90 -18.90
N ASP A 166 -6.91 19.51 -19.96
CA ASP A 166 -5.78 18.96 -20.71
C ASP A 166 -4.47 18.90 -19.90
N SER A 167 -4.39 19.50 -18.72
CA SER A 167 -3.23 19.42 -17.84
C SER A 167 -3.22 18.17 -16.96
N VAL A 168 -4.34 17.45 -16.84
CA VAL A 168 -4.50 16.30 -15.94
C VAL A 168 -3.77 15.05 -16.47
N ALA A 169 -2.91 14.50 -15.62
CA ALA A 169 -2.16 13.27 -15.85
C ALA A 169 -2.90 12.03 -15.33
N ALA A 170 -3.59 12.17 -14.20
CA ALA A 170 -4.32 11.09 -13.52
C ALA A 170 -5.40 11.64 -12.58
N ILE A 171 -6.37 10.78 -12.26
CA ILE A 171 -7.43 10.97 -11.27
C ILE A 171 -7.36 9.79 -10.30
#